data_AF-A0A3A2ZVW7-F1
#
_entry.id   AF-A0A3A2ZVW7-F1
#
_cell.length_a   1.000
_cell.length_b   1.000
_cell.length_c   1.000
_cell.angle_alpha   90.00
_cell.angle_beta   90.00
_cell.angle_gamma   90.00
#
_symmetry.space_group_name_H-M   'P 1'
#
loop_
_entity.id
_entity.type
_entity.pdbx_description
1 polymer ?
#
loop_
_entity_poly.entity_id
_entity_poly.type
_entity_poly.pdbx_seq_one_letter_code
_entity_poly.pdbx_strand_id
1 'polypeptide(L)'
;MARRTVLSADLKERHVNMMSFGACIGFGLFLQSGIVIYTAGPGLAVIAFLFACSAVWAVVGCLGEMTALFPVQGPLFEFPGRFLDEAVGYATGWTSW
;
A
#
# COMPACT_ATOMS: atom_id res chain seq x y z
N MET A 1 5.49 -31.30 20.21
CA MET A 1 4.22 -31.16 19.46
C MET A 1 3.86 -29.68 19.41
N ALA A 2 4.37 -28.94 18.41
CA ALA A 2 4.17 -27.49 18.33
C ALA A 2 2.70 -27.19 18.03
N ARG A 3 2.03 -26.43 18.91
CA ARG A 3 0.66 -25.97 18.72
C ARG A 3 0.63 -25.10 17.46
N ARG A 4 0.03 -25.61 16.37
CA ARG A 4 -0.34 -24.81 15.19
C ARG A 4 -1.31 -23.73 15.70
N THR A 5 -0.81 -22.52 15.93
CA THR A 5 -1.67 -21.36 16.21
C THR A 5 -2.39 -21.04 14.91
N VAL A 6 -3.56 -21.63 14.71
CA VAL A 6 -4.47 -21.24 13.63
C VAL A 6 -4.87 -19.79 13.90
N LEU A 7 -4.46 -18.89 13.01
CA LEU A 7 -4.79 -17.48 13.11
C LEU A 7 -6.29 -17.31 12.88
N SER A 8 -7.03 -16.82 13.87
CA SER A 8 -8.47 -16.56 13.72
C SER A 8 -8.68 -15.34 12.82
N ALA A 9 -9.39 -15.52 11.70
CA ALA A 9 -9.70 -14.45 10.76
C ALA A 9 -10.89 -13.57 11.22
N ASP A 10 -10.91 -13.16 12.48
CA ASP A 10 -12.02 -12.39 13.11
C ASP A 10 -11.86 -10.86 12.96
N LEU A 11 -11.21 -10.40 11.89
CA LEU A 11 -11.06 -8.97 11.64
C LEU A 11 -12.35 -8.38 11.10
N LYS A 12 -12.99 -7.54 11.91
CA LYS A 12 -14.12 -6.70 11.49
C LYS A 12 -13.63 -5.60 10.56
N GLU A 13 -14.52 -5.14 9.67
CA GLU A 13 -14.26 -4.04 8.73
C GLU A 13 -13.66 -2.80 9.41
N ARG A 14 -14.16 -2.43 10.60
CA ARG A 14 -13.61 -1.33 11.39
C ARG A 14 -12.13 -1.51 11.71
N HIS A 15 -11.69 -2.73 12.05
CA HIS A 15 -10.28 -3.00 12.35
C HIS A 15 -9.42 -2.88 11.09
N VAL A 16 -9.92 -3.39 9.96
CA VAL A 16 -9.25 -3.29 8.65
C VAL A 16 -9.09 -1.83 8.24
N ASN A 17 -10.15 -1.04 8.32
CA ASN A 17 -10.11 0.39 8.00
C ASN A 17 -9.15 1.15 8.92
N MET A 18 -9.14 0.85 10.23
CA MET A 18 -8.20 1.48 11.16
C MET A 18 -6.74 1.13 10.86
N MET A 19 -6.43 -0.11 10.45
CA MET A 19 -5.08 -0.47 10.01
C MET A 19 -4.67 0.27 8.73
N SER A 20 -5.59 0.40 7.77
CA SER A 20 -5.35 1.17 6.54
C SER A 20 -5.06 2.65 6.84
N PHE A 21 -5.87 3.29 7.69
CA PHE A 21 -5.61 4.68 8.10
C PHE A 21 -4.27 4.84 8.83
N GLY A 22 -3.92 3.89 9.70
CA GLY A 22 -2.64 3.89 10.40
C GLY A 22 -1.44 3.77 9.46
N ALA A 23 -1.56 2.99 8.38
CA ALA A 23 -0.50 2.87 7.37
C ALA A 23 -0.39 4.11 6.47
N CYS A 24 -1.53 4.70 6.09
CA CYS A 24 -1.58 5.85 5.18
C CYS A 24 -1.19 7.17 5.87
N ILE A 25 -1.58 7.37 7.13
CA ILE A 25 -1.27 8.58 7.91
C ILE A 25 0.07 8.36 8.62
N GLY A 26 1.14 8.36 7.82
CA GLY A 26 2.49 8.07 8.27
C GLY A 26 3.42 9.29 8.33
N PHE A 27 4.72 9.00 8.50
CA PHE A 27 5.82 9.95 8.51
C PHE A 27 5.84 10.90 7.30
N GLY A 28 5.36 10.45 6.14
CA GLY A 28 5.28 11.28 4.93
C GLY A 28 4.42 12.54 5.12
N LEU A 29 3.30 12.45 5.84
CA LEU A 29 2.44 13.61 6.05
C LEU A 29 3.08 14.64 7.00
N PHE A 30 3.88 14.21 7.97
CA PHE A 30 4.43 15.09 9.00
C PHE A 30 5.85 15.58 8.71
N LEU A 31 6.75 14.72 8.20
CA LEU A 31 8.12 15.12 7.86
C LEU A 31 8.24 15.56 6.39
N GLN A 32 7.66 14.83 5.45
CA GLN A 32 7.82 15.16 4.03
C GLN A 32 7.09 16.45 3.66
N SER A 33 5.94 16.73 4.28
CA SER A 33 5.14 17.93 3.98
C SER A 33 5.91 19.23 4.22
N GLY A 34 6.67 19.34 5.31
CA GLY A 34 7.49 20.52 5.61
C GLY A 34 8.57 20.76 4.54
N ILE A 35 9.23 19.68 4.10
CA ILE A 35 10.27 19.73 3.05
C ILE A 35 9.66 20.14 1.71
N VAL A 36 8.51 19.56 1.35
CA VAL A 36 7.81 19.86 0.09
C VAL A 36 7.32 21.30 0.08
N ILE A 37 6.73 21.79 1.18
CA ILE A 37 6.26 23.19 1.27
C ILE A 37 7.44 24.16 1.21
N TYR A 38 8.56 23.85 1.88
CA TYR A 38 9.77 24.68 1.84
C TYR A 38 10.40 24.75 0.44
N THR A 39 10.45 23.63 -0.28
CA THR A 39 11.10 23.55 -1.60
C THR A 39 10.22 24.04 -2.75
N ALA A 40 8.93 23.70 -2.74
CA ALA A 40 7.99 24.00 -3.82
C ALA A 40 7.15 25.28 -3.59
N GLY A 41 7.07 25.75 -2.34
CA GLY A 41 6.12 26.77 -1.93
C GLY A 41 4.69 26.21 -1.76
N PRO A 42 3.79 26.96 -1.08
CA PRO A 42 2.49 26.43 -0.65
C PRO A 42 1.54 26.09 -1.81
N GLY A 43 1.56 26.87 -2.90
CA GLY A 43 0.67 26.63 -4.04
C GLY A 43 1.05 25.39 -4.85
N LEU A 44 2.34 25.23 -5.16
CA LEU A 44 2.84 24.12 -5.96
C LEU A 44 2.87 22.81 -5.16
N ALA A 45 3.12 22.89 -3.85
CA ALA A 45 3.05 21.73 -2.95
C ALA A 45 1.70 21.02 -3.02
N VAL A 46 0.58 21.74 -3.02
CA VAL A 46 -0.76 21.14 -3.09
C VAL A 46 -1.00 20.46 -4.44
N ILE A 47 -0.61 21.11 -5.54
CA ILE A 47 -0.75 20.54 -6.89
C ILE A 47 0.10 19.27 -7.04
N ALA A 48 1.35 19.31 -6.56
CA ALA A 48 2.24 18.16 -6.58
C ALA A 48 1.66 16.99 -5.75
N PHE A 49 1.07 17.29 -4.59
CA PHE A 49 0.44 16.28 -3.73
C PHE A 49 -0.78 15.65 -4.42
N LEU A 50 -1.64 16.44 -5.05
CA LEU A 50 -2.80 15.93 -5.79
C LEU A 50 -2.39 15.04 -6.97
N PHE A 51 -1.34 15.44 -7.69
CA PHE A 51 -0.83 14.64 -8.82
C PHE A 51 -0.18 13.33 -8.36
N ALA A 52 0.60 13.35 -7.27
CA ALA A 52 1.17 12.13 -6.71
C ALA A 52 0.07 11.20 -6.16
N CYS A 53 -0.91 11.74 -5.43
CA CYS A 53 -2.01 10.98 -4.89
C CYS A 53 -2.91 10.37 -5.97
N SER A 54 -3.14 11.06 -7.10
CA SER A 54 -3.96 10.51 -8.18
C SER A 54 -3.28 9.31 -8.85
N ALA A 55 -1.97 9.37 -9.06
CA ALA A 55 -1.19 8.25 -9.57
C ALA A 55 -1.24 7.04 -8.63
N VAL A 56 -1.01 7.26 -7.33
CA VAL A 56 -1.08 6.19 -6.32
C VAL A 56 -2.49 5.61 -6.20
N TRP A 57 -3.52 6.47 -6.24
CA TRP A 57 -4.92 6.04 -6.16
C TRP A 57 -5.30 5.13 -7.34
N ALA A 58 -4.86 5.45 -8.55
CA ALA A 58 -5.08 4.58 -9.71
C ALA A 58 -4.43 3.20 -9.51
N VAL A 59 -3.18 3.14 -9.03
CA VAL A 59 -2.47 1.89 -8.76
C VAL A 59 -3.18 1.05 -7.69
N VAL A 60 -3.54 1.66 -6.56
CA VAL A 60 -4.24 0.96 -5.46
C VAL A 60 -5.64 0.54 -5.88
N GLY A 61 -6.32 1.33 -6.71
CA GLY A 61 -7.62 0.98 -7.29
C GLY A 61 -7.55 -0.28 -8.14
N CYS A 62 -6.62 -0.35 -9.10
CA CYS A 62 -6.38 -1.55 -9.90
C CYS A 62 -6.00 -2.76 -9.04
N LEU A 63 -5.14 -2.56 -8.04
CA LEU A 63 -4.77 -3.61 -7.10
C LEU A 63 -5.98 -4.11 -6.29
N GLY A 64 -6.88 -3.20 -5.90
CA GLY A 64 -8.13 -3.51 -5.21
C GLY A 64 -9.11 -4.33 -6.05
N GLU A 65 -9.22 -4.04 -7.34
CA GLU A 65 -10.04 -4.86 -8.25
C GLU A 65 -9.44 -6.27 -8.42
N MET A 66 -8.11 -6.36 -8.53
CA MET A 66 -7.42 -7.66 -8.61
C MET A 66 -7.59 -8.49 -7.33
N THR A 67 -7.49 -7.87 -6.15
CA THR A 67 -7.72 -8.58 -4.87
C THR A 67 -9.16 -8.99 -4.66
N ALA A 68 -10.13 -8.22 -5.16
CA ALA A 68 -11.54 -8.58 -5.12
C ALA A 68 -11.84 -9.83 -5.96
N LEU A 69 -11.17 -9.99 -7.11
CA LEU A 69 -11.30 -11.17 -7.97
C LEU A 69 -10.51 -12.37 -7.45
N PHE A 70 -9.30 -12.13 -6.95
CA PHE A 70 -8.40 -13.17 -6.43
C PHE A 70 -7.94 -12.81 -5.02
N PRO A 71 -8.61 -13.33 -3.98
CA PRO A 71 -8.22 -13.07 -2.60
C PRO A 71 -6.94 -13.86 -2.26
N VAL A 72 -5.80 -13.19 -2.36
CA VAL A 72 -4.47 -13.74 -2.03
C VAL A 72 -3.88 -13.06 -0.80
N GLN A 73 -3.11 -13.82 -0.02
CA GLN A 73 -2.39 -13.31 1.15
C GLN A 73 -1.10 -12.63 0.69
N GLY A 74 -1.16 -11.31 0.47
CA GLY A 74 0.02 -10.53 0.03
C GLY A 74 0.02 -10.19 -1.47
N PRO A 75 -0.96 -9.38 -1.92
CA PRO A 75 -1.15 -9.08 -3.34
C PRO A 75 0.05 -8.38 -4.01
N LEU A 76 0.90 -7.69 -3.24
CA LEU A 76 2.02 -6.91 -3.78
C LEU A 76 3.14 -7.75 -4.41
N PHE A 77 3.33 -9.01 -3.98
CA PHE A 77 4.35 -9.92 -4.53
C PHE A 77 3.74 -11.12 -5.26
N GLU A 78 2.54 -11.55 -4.86
CA GLU A 78 1.78 -12.61 -5.54
C GLU A 78 1.33 -12.20 -6.95
N PHE A 79 0.82 -10.98 -7.14
CA PHE A 79 0.35 -10.56 -8.47
C PHE A 79 1.48 -10.38 -9.50
N PRO A 80 2.62 -9.74 -9.17
CA PRO A 80 3.75 -9.69 -10.09
C PRO A 80 4.31 -11.09 -10.39
N GLY A 81 4.39 -11.97 -9.38
CA GLY A 81 4.80 -13.37 -9.59
C GLY A 81 3.85 -14.14 -10.51
N ARG A 82 2.55 -13.84 -10.43
CA ARG A 82 1.50 -14.53 -11.19
C ARG A 82 1.27 -14.00 -12.62
N PHE A 83 1.39 -12.69 -12.84
CA PHE A 83 1.05 -12.04 -14.11
C PHE A 83 2.26 -11.57 -14.93
N LEU A 84 3.43 -11.41 -14.32
CA LEU A 84 4.66 -11.00 -15.02
C LEU A 84 5.65 -12.15 -15.07
N ASP A 85 6.30 -12.44 -13.95
CA ASP A 85 7.28 -13.51 -13.82
C ASP A 85 7.61 -13.75 -12.32
N GLU A 86 8.00 -14.97 -11.98
CA GLU A 86 8.32 -15.34 -10.59
C GLU A 86 9.52 -14.54 -10.04
N ALA A 87 10.50 -14.22 -10.89
CA ALA A 87 11.63 -13.37 -10.48
C ALA A 87 11.21 -11.92 -10.16
N VAL A 88 10.19 -11.40 -10.85
CA VAL A 88 9.63 -10.08 -10.57
C VAL A 88 8.82 -10.10 -9.27
N GLY A 89 8.09 -11.19 -9.01
CA GLY A 89 7.46 -11.44 -7.71
C GLY A 89 8.46 -11.46 -6.55
N TYR A 90 9.60 -12.13 -6.73
CA TYR A 90 10.67 -12.15 -5.74
C TYR A 90 11.31 -10.76 -5.54
N ALA A 91 11.62 -10.06 -6.62
CA ALA A 91 12.21 -8.72 -6.56
C ALA A 91 11.29 -7.71 -5.87
N THR A 92 9.99 -7.73 -6.19
CA THR A 92 8.99 -6.85 -5.54
C THR A 92 8.86 -7.15 -4.05
N GLY A 93 8.85 -8.43 -3.68
CA GLY A 93 8.91 -8.87 -2.28
C GLY A 93 10.13 -8.31 -1.56
N TRP A 94 11.32 -8.40 -2.18
CA TRP A 94 12.56 -7.86 -1.63
C TRP A 94 12.53 -6.33 -1.47
N THR A 95 12.01 -5.59 -2.46
CA THR A 95 11.92 -4.11 -2.36
C THR A 95 10.93 -3.60 -1.32
N SER A 96 9.97 -4.45 -0.92
CA SER A 96 8.93 -4.10 0.04
C SER A 96 9.30 -4.33 1.51
N TRP A 97 10.42 -5.02 1.75
CA TRP A 97 10.90 -5.40 3.07
C TRP A 97 12.09 -4.54 3.50
#